data_AF-A0A3D4H614-F1
#
_entry.id   AF-A0A3D4H614-F1
#
_cell.length_a   1.000
_cell.length_b   1.000
_cell.length_c   1.000
_cell.angle_alpha   90.00
_cell.angle_beta   90.00
_cell.angle_gamma   90.00
#
_symmetry.space_group_name_H-M   'P 1'
#
loop_
_entity.id
_entity.type
_entity.pdbx_description
1 polymer ?
#
loop_
_entity_poly.entity_id
_entity_poly.type
_entity_poly.pdbx_seq_one_letter_code
_entity_poly.pdbx_strand_id
1 'polypeptide(L)'
;MESYQPEAVISSGAIYQTLQKIGYTAPTDIGFASLDLSYEPTDASGVDHRHDLVGQETTRMALSELSLNHTGEPENPMVITVDSHYRPGFSMQKVGDPVDIKIRATAAG
;
A
#
# COMPACT_ATOMS: atom_id res chain seq x y z
N MET A 1 -24.41 21.84 13.01
CA MET A 1 -23.87 21.18 11.79
C MET A 1 -22.54 20.50 12.15
N GLU A 2 -22.51 19.77 13.28
CA GLU A 2 -21.29 19.27 13.94
C GLU A 2 -21.12 17.74 13.81
N SER A 3 -21.97 17.06 13.02
CA SER A 3 -22.12 15.61 13.13
C SER A 3 -21.24 14.77 12.19
N TYR A 4 -20.42 15.38 11.31
CA TYR A 4 -19.70 14.64 10.25
C TYR A 4 -18.31 15.22 9.94
N GLN A 5 -17.49 15.54 10.96
CA GLN A 5 -16.08 15.82 10.72
C GLN A 5 -15.28 14.51 10.82
N PRO A 6 -14.77 13.94 9.70
CA PRO A 6 -13.96 12.74 9.76
C PRO A 6 -12.63 13.00 10.46
N GLU A 7 -12.19 12.04 11.28
CA GLU A 7 -10.89 12.10 11.95
C GLU A 7 -9.74 11.71 11.00
N ALA A 8 -10.04 10.95 9.95
CA ALA A 8 -9.06 10.53 8.94
C ALA A 8 -9.69 10.33 7.55
N VAL A 9 -8.86 10.48 6.52
CA VAL A 9 -9.19 10.18 5.11
C VAL A 9 -8.22 9.13 4.58
N ILE A 10 -8.77 8.09 3.93
CA ILE A 10 -7.99 7.09 3.20
C ILE A 10 -8.24 7.30 1.72
N SER A 11 -7.23 7.73 0.96
CA SER A 11 -7.42 8.06 -0.46
C SER A 11 -6.12 8.16 -1.25
N SER A 12 -6.19 8.63 -2.49
CA SER A 12 -5.01 8.89 -3.33
C SER A 12 -4.29 10.18 -2.91
N GLY A 13 -3.03 10.31 -3.34
CA GLY A 13 -2.24 11.52 -3.13
C GLY A 13 -2.88 12.81 -3.69
N ALA A 14 -3.71 12.71 -4.74
CA ALA A 14 -4.44 13.86 -5.27
C ALA A 14 -5.44 14.45 -4.26
N ILE A 15 -6.06 13.61 -3.44
CA ILE A 15 -6.96 14.06 -2.37
C ILE A 15 -6.17 14.72 -1.24
N TYR A 16 -4.98 14.22 -0.90
CA TYR A 16 -4.09 14.90 0.04
C TYR A 16 -3.77 16.34 -0.41
N GLN A 17 -3.37 16.52 -1.67
CA GLN A 17 -3.12 17.85 -2.23
C GLN A 17 -4.37 18.73 -2.23
N THR A 18 -5.54 18.14 -2.43
CA THR A 18 -6.82 18.86 -2.38
C THR A 18 -7.10 19.35 -0.95
N LEU A 19 -6.93 18.49 0.06
CA LEU A 19 -7.08 18.83 1.48
C LEU A 19 -6.16 19.99 1.87
N GLN A 20 -4.90 19.96 1.45
CA GLN A 20 -3.96 21.06 1.69
C GLN A 20 -4.42 22.38 1.06
N LYS A 21 -4.94 22.34 -0.18
CA LYS A 21 -5.42 23.54 -0.89
C LYS A 21 -6.62 24.20 -0.23
N ILE A 22 -7.46 23.42 0.45
CA ILE A 22 -8.63 23.92 1.18
C ILE A 22 -8.32 24.22 2.66
N GLY A 23 -7.06 24.12 3.07
CA GLY A 23 -6.58 24.56 4.38
C GLY A 23 -6.51 23.49 5.47
N TYR A 24 -6.71 22.21 5.15
CA TYR A 24 -6.51 21.12 6.12
C TYR A 24 -5.06 20.65 6.12
N THR A 25 -4.53 20.43 7.32
CA THR A 25 -3.16 19.96 7.56
C THR A 25 -3.19 18.59 8.23
N ALA A 26 -2.54 17.60 7.63
CA ALA A 26 -2.30 16.32 8.29
C ALA A 26 -0.98 16.36 9.08
N PRO A 27 -0.90 15.74 10.28
CA PRO A 27 -1.97 14.98 10.97
C PRO A 27 -2.82 15.84 11.93
N THR A 28 -2.65 17.17 11.94
CA THR A 28 -3.20 18.07 12.96
C THR A 28 -4.71 18.25 12.86
N ASP A 29 -5.20 18.61 11.68
CA ASP A 29 -6.62 18.89 11.43
C ASP A 29 -7.38 17.62 11.03
N ILE A 30 -6.69 16.70 10.32
CA ILE A 30 -7.22 15.43 9.86
C ILE A 30 -6.10 14.43 9.60
N GLY A 31 -6.29 13.16 9.96
CA GLY A 31 -5.40 12.08 9.54
C GLY A 31 -5.51 11.78 8.04
N PHE A 32 -4.42 11.35 7.42
CA PHE A 32 -4.43 10.90 6.03
C PHE A 32 -3.63 9.62 5.85
N ALA A 33 -4.21 8.64 5.14
CA ALA A 33 -3.50 7.46 4.69
C ALA A 33 -3.61 7.31 3.15
N SER A 34 -2.46 7.16 2.49
CA SER A 34 -2.40 6.95 1.04
C SER A 34 -2.76 5.52 0.67
N LEU A 35 -3.59 5.37 -0.37
CA LEU A 35 -3.84 4.10 -1.03
C LEU A 35 -2.63 3.59 -1.81
N ASP A 36 -1.71 4.46 -2.21
CA ASP A 36 -0.51 4.09 -2.96
C ASP A 36 0.62 5.09 -2.67
N LEU A 37 1.70 4.62 -2.06
CA LEU A 37 2.86 5.44 -1.69
C LEU A 37 3.88 5.62 -2.83
N SER A 38 3.59 5.12 -4.03
CA SER A 38 4.38 5.42 -5.25
C SER A 38 4.10 6.81 -5.83
N TYR A 39 3.03 7.48 -5.36
CA TYR A 39 2.67 8.85 -5.73
C TYR A 39 2.80 9.79 -4.55
N GLU A 40 3.05 11.08 -4.83
CA GLU A 40 3.18 12.09 -3.78
C GLU A 40 1.88 12.30 -2.99
N PRO A 41 1.94 12.49 -1.66
CA PRO A 41 3.15 12.45 -0.83
C PRO A 41 3.61 11.01 -0.55
N THR A 42 4.87 10.70 -0.88
CA THR A 42 5.40 9.33 -0.76
C THR A 42 5.76 8.96 0.68
N ASP A 43 5.98 9.94 1.55
CA ASP A 43 6.35 9.77 2.97
C ASP A 43 5.14 9.86 3.93
N ALA A 44 3.93 9.96 3.40
CA ALA A 44 2.69 9.81 4.15
C ALA A 44 2.53 8.38 4.67
N SER A 45 1.67 8.21 5.68
CA SER A 45 1.18 6.88 6.06
C SER A 45 0.39 6.29 4.91
N GLY A 46 0.48 4.99 4.65
CA GLY A 46 -0.26 4.39 3.54
C GLY A 46 0.19 3.00 3.16
N VAL A 47 -0.19 2.57 1.96
CA VAL A 47 0.12 1.24 1.43
C VAL A 47 1.29 1.31 0.45
N ASP A 48 2.31 0.50 0.71
CA ASP A 48 3.39 0.18 -0.21
C ASP A 48 3.03 -1.11 -0.97
N HIS A 49 2.71 -0.98 -2.25
CA HIS A 49 2.32 -2.10 -3.13
C HIS A 49 3.52 -2.88 -3.68
N ARG A 50 4.75 -2.46 -3.42
CA ARG A 50 5.97 -3.14 -3.91
C ARG A 50 5.96 -3.36 -5.43
N HIS A 51 5.62 -2.30 -6.17
CA HIS A 51 5.53 -2.33 -7.64
C HIS A 51 6.83 -2.81 -8.30
N ASP A 52 7.98 -2.58 -7.65
CA ASP A 52 9.29 -3.09 -8.04
C ASP A 52 9.34 -4.63 -8.04
N LEU A 53 8.87 -5.26 -6.96
CA LEU A 53 8.81 -6.71 -6.85
C LEU A 53 7.78 -7.32 -7.82
N VAL A 54 6.62 -6.67 -7.99
CA VAL A 54 5.62 -7.07 -8.99
C VAL A 54 6.25 -7.10 -10.39
N GLY A 55 7.00 -6.06 -10.75
CA GLY A 55 7.71 -5.99 -12.04
C GLY A 55 8.78 -7.08 -12.18
N GLN A 56 9.53 -7.34 -11.12
CA GLN A 56 10.55 -8.39 -11.08
C GLN A 56 9.95 -9.78 -11.32
N GLU A 57 8.89 -10.13 -10.58
CA GLU A 57 8.24 -11.45 -10.70
C GLU A 57 7.53 -11.61 -12.05
N THR A 58 6.92 -10.53 -12.56
CA THR A 58 6.32 -10.53 -13.90
C THR A 58 7.35 -10.81 -14.98
N THR A 59 8.52 -10.16 -14.91
CA THR A 59 9.64 -10.37 -15.84
C THR A 59 10.17 -11.80 -15.75
N ARG A 60 10.31 -12.32 -14.54
CA ARG A 60 10.76 -13.69 -14.29
C ARG A 60 9.80 -14.73 -14.90
N MET A 61 8.49 -14.54 -14.75
CA MET A 61 7.48 -15.41 -15.38
C MET A 61 7.61 -15.38 -16.90
N ALA A 62 7.68 -14.20 -17.51
CA ALA A 62 7.81 -14.07 -18.96
C ALA A 62 9.10 -14.73 -19.48
N LEU A 63 10.23 -14.56 -18.79
CA LEU A 63 11.50 -15.19 -19.15
C LEU A 63 11.42 -16.72 -19.08
N SER A 64 10.67 -17.26 -18.10
CA SER A 64 10.45 -18.71 -17.97
C SER A 64 9.72 -19.28 -19.19
N GLU A 65 8.62 -18.64 -19.62
CA GLU A 65 7.87 -19.06 -20.81
C GLU A 65 8.73 -18.99 -22.08
N LEU A 66 9.45 -17.89 -22.26
CA LEU A 66 10.34 -17.71 -23.42
C LEU A 66 11.47 -18.74 -23.46
N SER A 67 12.05 -19.10 -22.31
CA SER A 67 13.12 -20.10 -22.22
C SER A 67 12.64 -21.50 -22.62
N LEU A 68 11.34 -21.77 -22.51
CA LEU A 68 10.70 -23.01 -22.95
C LEU A 68 10.21 -22.93 -24.41
N ASN A 69 10.54 -21.84 -25.13
CA ASN A 69 10.03 -21.50 -26.45
C ASN A 69 8.50 -21.42 -26.52
N HIS A 70 7.84 -21.15 -25.40
CA HIS A 70 6.42 -20.84 -25.39
C HIS A 70 6.21 -19.40 -25.88
N THR A 71 5.14 -19.20 -26.65
CA THR A 71 4.76 -17.91 -27.21
C THR A 71 3.25 -17.79 -27.24
N GLY A 72 2.73 -16.56 -27.19
CA GLY A 72 1.28 -16.34 -27.17
C GLY A 72 0.70 -16.50 -25.76
N GLU A 73 -0.56 -16.92 -25.68
CA GLU A 73 -1.23 -17.17 -24.39
C GLU A 73 -0.67 -18.46 -23.75
N PRO A 74 -0.26 -18.42 -22.47
CA PRO A 74 0.27 -19.60 -21.79
C PRO A 74 -0.80 -20.70 -21.68
N GLU A 75 -0.43 -21.95 -22.01
CA GLU A 75 -1.31 -23.11 -21.82
C GLU A 75 -1.67 -23.33 -20.34
N ASN A 76 -0.74 -23.01 -19.44
CA ASN A 76 -0.93 -23.09 -17.99
C ASN A 76 -0.64 -21.72 -17.34
N PRO A 77 -1.64 -20.84 -17.18
CA PRO A 77 -1.44 -19.52 -16.59
C PRO A 77 -0.94 -19.61 -15.14
N MET A 78 0.14 -18.88 -14.86
CA MET A 78 0.65 -18.71 -13.50
C MET A 78 0.10 -17.42 -12.89
N VAL A 79 -0.25 -17.48 -11.60
CA VAL A 79 -0.69 -16.32 -10.82
C VAL A 79 0.24 -16.16 -9.64
N ILE A 80 0.81 -14.96 -9.48
CA ILE A 80 1.63 -14.58 -8.33
C ILE A 80 0.93 -13.45 -7.59
N THR A 81 0.84 -13.58 -6.28
CA THR A 81 0.36 -12.53 -5.38
C THR A 81 1.56 -11.94 -4.65
N VAL A 82 1.73 -10.62 -4.75
CA VAL A 82 2.72 -9.88 -3.97
C VAL A 82 1.98 -9.12 -2.88
N ASP A 83 2.32 -9.39 -1.62
CA ASP A 83 1.68 -8.73 -0.49
C ASP A 83 2.08 -7.25 -0.41
N SER A 84 1.07 -6.40 -0.30
CA SER A 84 1.23 -4.99 0.05
C SER A 84 1.39 -4.83 1.56
N HIS A 85 2.17 -3.84 1.99
CA HIS A 85 2.36 -3.55 3.42
C HIS A 85 1.97 -2.14 3.77
N TYR A 86 1.35 -1.98 4.94
CA TYR A 86 1.17 -0.65 5.52
C TYR A 86 2.53 -0.08 5.95
N ARG A 87 2.84 1.14 5.51
CA ARG A 87 4.00 1.90 5.95
C ARG A 87 3.53 3.11 6.76
N PRO A 88 3.99 3.27 8.02
CA PRO A 88 3.71 4.47 8.78
C PRO A 88 4.45 5.67 8.19
N GLY A 89 3.85 6.84 8.26
CA GLY A 89 4.41 8.10 7.80
C GLY A 89 3.92 9.29 8.62
N PHE A 90 4.21 10.52 8.16
CA PHE A 90 3.96 11.74 8.94
C PHE A 90 2.47 12.08 9.10
N SER A 91 1.62 11.55 8.22
CA SER A 91 0.26 12.05 8.01
C SER A 91 -0.82 11.40 8.88
N MET A 92 -0.47 10.45 9.74
CA MET A 92 -1.39 9.86 10.72
C MET A 92 -0.96 10.18 12.15
N GLN A 93 -1.91 10.42 13.03
CA GLN A 93 -1.63 10.49 14.46
C GLN A 93 -1.17 9.11 14.96
N LYS A 94 -0.16 9.10 15.84
CA LYS A 94 0.23 7.88 16.55
C LYS A 94 -0.83 7.59 17.61
N VAL A 95 -1.61 6.54 17.42
CA VAL A 95 -2.63 6.12 18.38
C VAL A 95 -2.12 4.90 19.15
N GLY A 96 -1.76 5.11 20.42
CA GLY A 96 -1.35 4.06 21.36
C GLY A 96 0.11 3.60 21.28
N ASP A 97 0.53 2.85 22.30
CA ASP A 97 1.80 2.12 22.30
C ASP A 97 1.67 0.86 21.41
N PRO A 98 2.70 0.49 20.62
CA PRO A 98 2.68 -0.72 19.82
C PRO A 98 2.48 -1.95 20.73
N VAL A 99 1.40 -2.70 20.50
CA VAL A 99 1.16 -3.96 21.19
C VAL A 99 2.01 -5.04 20.53
N ASP A 100 2.97 -5.58 21.28
CA ASP A 100 3.82 -6.69 20.83
C ASP A 100 2.98 -7.97 20.71
N ILE A 101 2.51 -8.28 19.50
CA ILE A 101 1.74 -9.51 19.24
C ILE A 101 2.73 -10.64 18.94
N LYS A 102 3.01 -11.47 19.95
CA LYS A 102 3.69 -12.75 19.74
C LYS A 102 2.75 -13.72 19.01
N ILE A 103 2.82 -13.76 17.69
CA ILE A 103 2.14 -14.78 16.90
C ILE A 103 2.80 -16.13 17.24
N ARG A 104 2.07 -17.00 17.96
CA ARG A 104 2.48 -18.40 18.14
C ARG A 104 2.30 -19.08 16.79
N ALA A 105 3.40 -19.41 16.12
CA ALA A 105 3.37 -20.35 15.01
C ALA A 105 2.87 -21.70 15.55
N THR A 106 1.68 -22.13 15.13
CA THR A 106 1.28 -23.54 15.23
C THR A 106 2.19 -24.32 14.29
N ALA A 107 3.12 -25.06 14.87
CA ALA A 107 3.88 -26.07 14.16
C ALA A 107 2.87 -27.06 13.55
N ALA A 108 2.86 -27.15 12.22
CA ALA A 108 2.26 -28.27 11.52
C ALA A 108 3.09 -29.52 11.83
N GLY A 109 2.48 -30.49 12.50
CA GLY A 109 2.98 -31.85 12.63
C GLY A 109 2.56 -32.73 11.45
#